data_AF-W4CZD7-F1
#
_entry.id   AF-W4CZD7-F1
#
_cell.length_a   1.000
_cell.length_b   1.000
_cell.length_c   1.000
_cell.angle_alpha   90.00
_cell.angle_beta   90.00
_cell.angle_gamma   90.00
#
_symmetry.space_group_name_H-M   'P 1'
#
loop_
_entity.id
_entity.type
_entity.pdbx_description
1 polymer ?
#
loop_
_entity_poly.entity_id
_entity_poly.type
_entity_poly.pdbx_seq_one_letter_code
_entity_poly.pdbx_strand_id
1 'polypeptide(L)' 'RDVARFIESMFGSHYSPTTVSNITATVLDDIHQWQKRPLSKRYSVIYLDGLYVKLKRGTVRGEVVYFAMGIDEE' A
#
# COMPACT_ATOMS: atom_id res chain seq x y z
N ARG A 1 0.99 -16.32 1.26
CA ARG A 1 1.16 -17.36 2.32
C ARG A 1 2.26 -16.98 3.30
N ASP A 2 3.23 -16.16 2.88
CA ASP A 2 4.36 -15.76 3.75
C ASP A 2 3.97 -14.72 4.81
N VAL A 3 3.01 -13.84 4.52
CA VAL A 3 2.46 -12.88 5.51
C VAL A 3 1.85 -13.60 6.71
N ALA A 4 1.10 -14.68 6.48
CA ALA A 4 0.52 -15.48 7.56
C ALA A 4 1.61 -16.13 8.43
N ARG A 5 2.68 -16.68 7.82
CA ARG A 5 3.82 -17.24 8.57
C ARG A 5 4.61 -16.17 9.34
N PHE A 6 4.78 -14.98 8.78
CA PHE A 6 5.48 -13.88 9.45
C PHE A 6 4.71 -13.39 10.68
N ILE A 7 3.39 -13.21 10.54
CA ILE A 7 2.52 -12.83 11.66
C ILE A 7 2.45 -13.95 12.71
N GLU A 8 2.44 -15.22 12.29
CA GLU A 8 2.50 -16.38 13.18
C GLU A 8 3.79 -16.41 14.01
N SER A 9 4.95 -16.10 13.41
CA SER A 9 6.23 -16.01 14.13
C SER A 9 6.32 -14.85 15.12
N MET A 10 5.58 -13.75 14.88
CA MET A 10 5.60 -12.55 15.73
C MET A 10 4.55 -12.60 16.85
N PHE A 11 3.40 -13.23 16.62
CA PHE A 11 2.23 -13.10 17.51
C PHE A 11 1.64 -14.42 18.02
N GLY A 12 2.24 -15.58 17.70
CA GLY A 12 2.00 -16.87 18.37
C GLY A 12 0.58 -17.45 18.29
N SER A 13 -0.35 -16.77 17.61
CA SER A 13 -1.76 -17.15 17.48
C SER A 13 -2.12 -17.34 16.02
N HIS A 14 -2.83 -18.43 15.73
CA HIS A 14 -3.19 -18.88 14.39
C HIS A 14 -4.26 -17.96 13.78
N TYR A 15 -3.83 -16.85 13.19
CA TYR A 15 -4.73 -15.99 12.41
C TYR A 15 -5.00 -16.65 11.06
N SER A 16 -6.25 -17.10 10.87
CA SER A 16 -6.68 -17.73 9.63
C SER A 16 -6.51 -16.77 8.42
N PRO A 17 -6.33 -17.27 7.19
CA PRO A 17 -6.30 -16.44 5.99
C PRO A 17 -7.49 -15.46 5.91
N THR A 18 -8.66 -15.90 6.38
CA THR A 18 -9.88 -15.09 6.48
C THR A 18 -9.72 -13.92 7.45
N THR A 19 -9.05 -14.11 8.59
CA THR A 19 -8.79 -13.04 9.55
C THR A 19 -7.81 -12.01 8.99
N VAL A 20 -6.78 -12.46 8.26
CA VAL A 20 -5.85 -11.55 7.56
C VAL A 20 -6.58 -10.77 6.46
N SER A 21 -7.46 -11.42 5.69
CA SER A 21 -8.30 -10.73 4.70
C SER A 21 -9.22 -9.69 5.33
N ASN A 22 -9.83 -9.99 6.49
CA ASN A 22 -10.68 -9.04 7.21
C ASN A 22 -9.90 -7.83 7.72
N ILE A 23 -8.69 -8.04 8.27
CA ILE A 23 -7.79 -6.94 8.66
C ILE A 23 -7.36 -6.13 7.43
N THR A 24 -7.09 -6.79 6.30
CA THR A 24 -6.75 -6.07 5.06
C THR A 24 -7.92 -5.22 4.58
N ALA A 25 -9.16 -5.67 4.79
CA ALA A 25 -10.37 -4.92 4.43
C ALA A 25 -10.56 -3.67 5.30
N THR A 26 -10.20 -3.69 6.59
CA THR A 26 -10.30 -2.50 7.45
C THR A 26 -9.33 -1.40 7.02
N VAL A 27 -8.15 -1.77 6.51
CA VAL A 27 -7.14 -0.82 6.02
C VAL A 27 -7.56 -0.15 4.70
N LEU A 28 -8.53 -0.71 3.96
CA LEU A 28 -9.00 -0.09 2.71
C LEU A 28 -9.64 1.27 2.93
N ASP A 29 -10.40 1.44 4.02
CA ASP A 29 -10.98 2.74 4.34
C ASP A 29 -9.90 3.76 4.70
N ASP A 30 -8.92 3.35 5.54
CA ASP A 30 -7.77 4.18 5.89
C ASP A 30 -6.97 4.61 4.65
N ILE A 31 -6.77 3.71 3.70
CA ILE A 31 -6.12 4.01 2.41
C ILE A 31 -6.93 5.05 1.64
N HIS A 32 -8.26 4.91 1.56
CA HIS A 32 -9.11 5.88 0.88
C HIS A 32 -9.06 7.26 1.55
N GLN A 33 -9.08 7.32 2.88
CA GLN A 33 -8.95 8.58 3.61
C GLN A 33 -7.57 9.21 3.40
N TRP A 34 -6.51 8.40 3.45
CA TRP A 34 -5.15 8.86 3.19
C TRP A 34 -4.98 9.40 1.77
N GLN A 35 -5.60 8.77 0.77
CA GLN A 35 -5.56 9.26 -0.63
C GLN A 35 -6.33 10.57 -0.83
N LYS A 36 -7.39 10.81 -0.04
CA LYS A 36 -8.21 12.03 -0.10
C LYS A 36 -7.70 13.16 0.80
N ARG A 37 -6.64 12.93 1.58
CA ARG A 37 -6.12 13.92 2.52
C ARG A 37 -5.76 15.22 1.77
N PRO A 38 -6.00 16.39 2.37
CA PRO A 38 -5.57 17.64 1.78
C PRO A 38 -4.03 17.67 1.65
N LEU A 39 -3.56 18.13 0.50
CA LEU A 39 -2.14 18.35 0.25
C LEU A 39 -1.76 19.80 0.56
N SER A 40 -0.49 20.01 0.90
CA SER A 40 0.06 21.34 1.10
C SER A 40 0.04 22.13 -0.21
N LYS A 41 -0.12 23.45 -0.11
CA LYS A 41 -0.15 24.32 -1.30
C LYS A 41 1.21 24.43 -2.00
N ARG A 42 2.31 24.18 -1.27
CA ARG A 42 3.68 24.30 -1.73
C ARG A 42 4.54 23.17 -1.16
N TYR A 43 5.48 22.70 -1.96
CA TYR A 43 6.49 21.71 -1.62
C TYR A 43 7.84 22.22 -2.14
N SER A 44 8.90 22.09 -1.34
CA SER A 44 10.27 22.46 -1.71
C SER A 44 10.77 21.61 -2.88
N VAL A 45 10.49 20.31 -2.83
CA VAL A 45 10.92 19.32 -3.82
C VAL A 45 9.81 18.30 -4.02
N ILE A 46 9.59 17.86 -5.25
CA ILE A 46 8.68 16.77 -5.58
C ILE A 46 9.45 15.69 -6.34
N TYR A 47 9.47 14.49 -5.79
CA TYR A 47 9.97 13.28 -6.45
C TYR A 47 8.81 12.52 -7.07
N LEU A 48 9.02 12.05 -8.30
CA LEU A 48 8.14 11.16 -9.02
C LEU A 48 8.93 9.92 -9.42
N ASP A 49 8.47 8.76 -8.98
CA ASP A 49 9.05 7.47 -9.37
C ASP A 49 8.00 6.59 -10.04
N GLY A 50 8.44 5.77 -10.99
CA GLY A 50 7.60 4.88 -11.79
C GLY A 50 8.08 3.44 -11.66
N LEU A 51 7.43 2.66 -10.80
CA LEU A 51 7.77 1.26 -10.61
C LEU A 51 6.95 0.38 -11.57
N TYR A 52 7.63 -0.35 -12.46
CA TYR A 52 6.97 -1.35 -13.28
C TYR A 52 6.69 -2.62 -12.49
N VAL A 53 5.41 -2.94 -12.33
CA VAL A 53 4.94 -4.14 -11.63
C VAL A 53 4.17 -5.01 -12.62
N LYS A 54 4.43 -6.32 -12.62
CA LYS A 54 3.63 -7.27 -13.40
C LYS A 54 2.31 -7.52 -12.68
N LEU A 55 1.21 -7.03 -13.25
CA LEU A 55 -0.14 -7.22 -12.72
C LEU A 55 -0.90 -8.24 -13.58
N LYS A 56 -1.78 -9.02 -12.94
CA LYS A 56 -2.65 -10.00 -13.62
C LYS A 56 -4.09 -9.48 -13.62
N ARG A 57 -4.49 -8.83 -14.71
CA ARG A 57 -5.87 -8.43 -14.99
C ARG A 57 -6.45 -9.30 -16.12
N GLY A 58 -6.49 -10.61 -15.89
CA GLY A 58 -6.72 -11.63 -16.93
C GLY A 58 -5.39 -12.20 -17.45
N THR A 59 -4.68 -11.44 -18.30
CA THR A 59 -3.31 -11.76 -18.72
C THR A 59 -2.28 -10.98 -17.90
N VAL A 60 -1.10 -11.55 -17.67
CA VAL A 60 0.00 -10.86 -16.98
C VAL A 60 0.60 -9.81 -17.90
N ARG A 61 0.59 -8.54 -17.50
CA ARG A 61 1.24 -7.43 -18.22
C ARG A 61 2.00 -6.53 -17.23
N GLY A 62 3.05 -5.88 -17.71
CA GLY A 62 3.74 -4.84 -16.94
C GLY A 62 2.89 -3.57 -16.94
N GLU A 63 2.51 -3.11 -15.76
CA GLU A 63 1.86 -1.81 -15.54
C GLU A 63 2.80 -0.96 -14.68
N VAL A 64 2.80 0.35 -14.90
CA VAL A 64 3.57 1.29 -14.08
C VAL A 64 2.73 1.79 -12.91
N VAL A 65 3.33 1.77 -11.72
CA VAL A 65 2.77 2.37 -10.51
C VAL A 65 3.57 3.64 -10.23
N TYR A 66 2.88 4.77 -10.18
CA TYR A 66 3.50 6.06 -9.91
C TYR A 66 3.50 6.35 -8.41
N PHE A 67 4.65 6.73 -7.89
CA PHE A 67 4.82 7.23 -6.53
C PHE A 67 5.18 8.72 -6.59
N ALA A 68 4.41 9.54 -5.90
CA ALA A 68 4.67 10.96 -5.75
C ALA A 68 5.00 11.28 -4.29
N MET A 69 6.15 11.89 -4.05
CA MET A 69 6.61 12.29 -2.72
C MET A 69 7.00 13.77 -2.75
N GLY A 70 6.31 14.58 -1.97
CA GLY A 70 6.66 15.98 -1.75
C GLY A 70 7.42 16.15 -0.44
N ILE A 71 8.53 16.88 -0.46
CA ILE A 71 9.19 17.41 0.73
C ILE A 71 8.65 18.82 0.96
N ASP A 72 8.13 19.07 2.16
CA ASP A 72 7.63 20.37 2.59
C ASP A 72 8.78 21.36 2.89
N GLU A 73 8.44 22.53 3.40
CA GLU A 73 9.37 23.62 3.72
C GLU A 73 9.70 23.69 5.22
N GLU A 74 9.07 22.84 6.03
CA GLU A 74 9.32 22.72 7.47
C GLU A 74 10.44 21.71 7.80
#